data_AF-A0A7C6RQU9-F1
#
_entry.id   AF-A0A7C6RQU9-F1
#
_cell.length_a   1.000
_cell.length_b   1.000
_cell.length_c   1.000
_cell.angle_alpha   90.00
_cell.angle_beta   90.00
_cell.angle_gamma   90.00
#
_symmetry.space_group_name_H-M   'P 1'
#
loop_
_entity.id
_entity.type
_entity.pdbx_description
1 polymer ?
#
loop_
_entity_poly.entity_id
_entity_poly.type
_entity_poly.pdbx_seq_one_letter_code
_entity_poly.pdbx_strand_id
1 'polypeptide(L)' 'MDNNIVKHGFKLSKIKLPSVSKLNTYLFLDKQRYKCRHCNKTFTCITNEVNYSCFISNNTK' A
#
# COMPACT_ATOMS: atom_id res chain seq x y z
N MET A 1 -24.62 7.84 1.64
CA MET A 1 -23.59 6.83 1.97
C MET A 1 -23.32 6.04 0.72
N ASP A 2 -22.13 6.23 0.15
CA ASP A 2 -21.77 5.84 -1.21
C ASP A 2 -21.50 4.34 -1.31
N ASN A 3 -22.58 3.55 -1.38
CA ASN A 3 -22.58 2.07 -1.57
C ASN A 3 -21.93 1.60 -2.88
N ASN A 4 -21.31 2.51 -3.63
CA ASN A 4 -20.63 2.23 -4.88
C ASN A 4 -19.21 1.71 -4.67
N ILE A 5 -18.60 1.87 -3.48
CA ILE A 5 -17.23 1.39 -3.21
C ILE A 5 -17.28 0.04 -2.51
N VAL A 6 -16.73 -1.00 -3.15
CA VAL A 6 -16.67 -2.36 -2.59
C VAL A 6 -15.23 -2.80 -2.37
N LYS A 7 -15.01 -3.59 -1.31
CA LYS A 7 -13.70 -4.24 -1.06
C LYS A 7 -13.38 -5.19 -2.21
N HIS A 8 -12.19 -5.03 -2.79
CA HIS A 8 -11.73 -5.76 -3.98
C HIS A 8 -10.40 -6.45 -3.70
N GLY A 9 -10.32 -7.11 -2.53
CA GLY A 9 -9.14 -7.83 -2.07
C GLY A 9 -7.98 -6.95 -1.63
N PHE A 10 -6.81 -7.56 -1.49
CA PHE A 10 -5.58 -6.90 -1.04
C PHE A 10 -4.50 -6.96 -2.12
N LYS A 11 -3.54 -6.04 -2.05
CA LYS A 11 -2.32 -6.03 -2.84
C LYS A 11 -1.13 -6.03 -1.92
N LEU A 12 -0.38 -7.13 -1.94
CA LEU A 12 0.89 -7.24 -1.24
C LEU A 12 1.88 -6.22 -1.83
N SER A 13 2.41 -5.36 -0.98
CA SER A 13 3.46 -4.40 -1.29
C SER A 13 4.70 -4.75 -0.48
N LYS A 14 5.77 -5.14 -1.17
CA LYS A 14 7.08 -5.34 -0.57
C LYS A 14 7.81 -4.01 -0.50
N ILE A 15 8.12 -3.57 0.71
CA ILE A 15 8.73 -2.28 0.99
C ILE A 15 10.11 -2.52 1.60
N LYS A 16 11.12 -1.88 1.04
CA LYS A 16 12.47 -1.90 1.59
C LYS A 16 12.55 -0.88 2.71
N LEU A 17 12.93 -1.34 3.90
CA LEU A 17 13.24 -0.50 5.05
C LEU A 17 14.74 -0.17 5.05
N PRO A 18 15.17 0.91 5.74
CA PRO A 18 16.58 1.11 6.02
C PRO A 18 17.16 -0.08 6.77
N SER A 19 18.48 -0.26 6.69
CA SER A 19 19.16 -1.37 7.35
C SER A 19 19.09 -1.20 8.87
N VAL A 20 18.24 -1.99 9.52
CA VAL A 20 18.20 -2.07 10.98
C VAL A 20 19.32 -3.02 11.40
N SER A 21 20.23 -2.54 12.24
CA SER A 21 21.32 -3.37 12.80
C SER A 21 22.21 -4.05 11.74
N LYS A 22 22.48 -3.35 10.63
CA LYS A 22 23.24 -3.85 9.45
C LYS A 22 22.56 -5.01 8.69
N LEU A 23 21.28 -5.26 8.93
CA LEU A 23 20.51 -6.29 8.23
C LEU A 23 19.54 -5.66 7.23
N ASN A 24 19.42 -6.30 6.06
CA ASN A 24 18.44 -5.91 5.06
C ASN A 24 17.04 -6.20 5.59
N THR A 25 16.26 -5.15 5.82
CA THR A 25 14.92 -5.26 6.41
C THR A 25 13.87 -4.99 5.34
N TYR A 26 12.83 -5.83 5.29
CA TYR A 26 11.71 -5.69 4.36
C TYR A 26 10.40 -5.71 5.14
N LEU A 27 9.50 -4.82 4.77
CA LEU A 27 8.13 -4.76 5.27
C LEU A 27 7.18 -5.24 4.19
N PHE A 28 6.33 -6.20 4.52
CA PHE A 28 5.28 -6.70 3.64
C PHE A 28 3.95 -6.12 4.11
N LEU A 29 3.34 -5.29 3.26
CA LEU A 29 2.09 -4.59 3.58
C LEU A 29 1.00 -5.02 2.60
N ASP A 30 -0.06 -5.62 3.13
CA ASP A 30 -1.27 -5.92 2.38
C ASP A 30 -2.15 -4.68 2.26
N LYS A 31 -2.02 -3.99 1.13
CA LYS A 31 -2.80 -2.78 0.88
C LYS A 31 -4.20 -3.14 0.40
N GLN A 32 -5.22 -2.71 1.14
CA GLN A 32 -6.61 -2.89 0.75
C GLN A 32 -6.87 -2.23 -0.61
N ARG A 33 -7.44 -3.00 -1.53
CA ARG A 33 -7.98 -2.50 -2.79
C ARG A 33 -9.48 -2.31 -2.68
N TYR A 34 -9.95 -1.24 -3.29
CA TYR A 34 -11.35 -0.93 -3.45
C TYR A 34 -11.69 -0.82 -4.92
N LYS A 35 -12.93 -1.20 -5.26
CA LYS A 35 -13.49 -1.04 -6.59
C LYS A 35 -14.72 -0.16 -6.49
N CYS A 36 -14.75 0.90 -7.29
CA CYS A 36 -15.96 1.68 -7.49
C CYS A 36 -16.82 0.97 -8.54
N ARG A 37 -18.05 0.60 -8.20
CA ARG A 37 -19.05 0.00 -9.10
C ARG A 37 -19.60 1.01 -10.11
N HIS A 38 -19.67 2.29 -9.73
CA HIS A 38 -20.21 3.35 -10.58
C HIS A 38 -19.33 3.62 -11.80
N CYS A 39 -18.01 3.78 -11.59
CA CYS A 39 -17.06 4.04 -12.68
C CYS A 39 -16.19 2.82 -13.06
N ASN A 40 -16.44 1.66 -12.44
CA ASN A 40 -15.70 0.42 -12.60
C ASN A 40 -14.18 0.52 -12.34
N LYS A 41 -13.70 1.61 -11.73
CA LYS A 41 -12.27 1.85 -11.41
C LYS A 41 -11.86 1.12 -10.13
N THR A 42 -10.61 0.68 -10.09
CA THR A 42 -9.99 0.15 -8.86
C THR A 42 -8.93 1.11 -8.36
N PHE A 43 -8.87 1.27 -7.04
CA PHE A 43 -7.83 2.05 -6.38
C PHE A 43 -7.35 1.30 -5.14
N THR A 44 -6.09 1.53 -4.80
CA THR A 44 -5.45 0.92 -3.64
C THR A 44 -5.26 1.99 -2.58
N CYS A 45 -5.47 1.65 -1.31
CA CYS A 45 -5.22 2.59 -0.23
C CYS A 45 -3.76 3.04 -0.21
N ILE A 46 -3.57 4.32 0.01
CA ILE A 46 -2.28 4.92 0.32
C ILE A 46 -1.98 4.76 1.81
N THR A 47 -0.71 4.61 2.14
CA THR A 47 -0.21 4.39 3.50
C THR A 47 0.91 5.37 3.75
N ASN A 48 0.97 6.00 4.91
CA ASN A 48 1.98 7.04 5.19
C ASN A 48 3.43 6.48 5.21
N GLU A 49 3.58 5.18 5.40
CA GLU A 49 4.87 4.49 5.47
C GLU A 49 5.66 4.52 4.15
N VAL A 50 4.97 4.65 3.01
CA VAL A 50 5.60 4.74 1.68
C VAL A 50 4.89 5.75 0.80
N ASN A 51 5.65 6.52 0.04
CA ASN A 51 5.08 7.43 -0.94
C ASN A 51 4.29 6.67 -2.03
N TYR A 52 3.36 7.36 -2.69
CA TYR A 52 2.59 6.81 -3.80
C TYR A 52 3.54 6.29 -4.88
N SER A 53 3.33 5.05 -5.33
CA SER A 53 4.19 4.34 -6.30
C SER A 53 5.65 4.08 -5.85
N CYS A 54 5.98 4.26 -4.57
CA CYS A 54 7.30 3.94 -4.04
C CYS A 54 7.34 2.59 -3.30
N PHE A 55 8.51 1.95 -3.34
CA PHE A 55 8.81 0.68 -2.66
C PHE A 55 9.90 0.82 -1.60
N ILE A 56 10.31 2.06 -1.28
CA ILE A 56 11.24 2.39 -0.20
C ILE A 56 10.45 3.12 0.87
N SER A 57 10.67 2.75 2.13
CA SER A 57 10.04 3.43 3.27
C SER A 57 10.42 4.91 3.31
N ASN A 58 9.45 5.76 3.66
CA ASN A 58 9.71 7.18 3.92
C ASN A 58 10.56 7.38 5.20
N ASN A 59 10.72 6.35 6.03
CA ASN A 59 11.49 6.39 7.28
C ASN A 59 13.00 6.20 7.05
N THR A 60 13.56 6.77 5.97
CA THR A 60 15.01 6.72 5.67
C THR A 60 15.75 7.93 6.26
N LYS A 61 15.53 8.27 7.53
CA LYS A 61 16.30 9.32 8.23
C LYS A 61 17.38 8.75 9.12
#